data_AF-A0A838L0T4-F1
#
_entry.id   AF-A0A838L0T4-F1
#
_cell.length_a   1.000
_cell.length_b   1.000
_cell.length_c   1.000
_cell.angle_alpha   90.00
_cell.angle_beta   90.00
_cell.angle_gamma   90.00
#
_symmetry.space_group_name_H-M   'P 1'
#
loop_
_entity.id
_entity.type
_entity.pdbx_description
1 polymer ?
#
loop_
_entity_poly.entity_id
_entity_poly.type
_entity_poly.pdbx_seq_one_letter_code
_entity_poly.pdbx_strand_id
1 'polypeptide(L)'
;MSVVKRRERIARVRRVEHMQAAAAAAAAEMQLGSLEQSAARVLDLRLQLTSGVGSTSAETLAARGELAHRLDLARFGLADAIASARSVVDSKAAERIAARIRQESAERLVDRAQHDEDALAEKRAGANARMKTPRFVGEA
;
A
#
# COMPACT_ATOMS: atom_id res chain seq x y z
N MET A 1 -26.41 -19.50 -6.48
CA MET A 1 -25.10 -18.91 -6.85
C MET A 1 -24.01 -19.92 -6.49
N SER A 2 -23.13 -20.32 -7.42
CA SER A 2 -22.10 -21.33 -7.15
C SER A 2 -21.04 -20.80 -6.17
N VAL A 3 -20.36 -21.72 -5.47
CA VAL A 3 -19.30 -21.38 -4.50
C VAL A 3 -18.16 -20.64 -5.21
N VAL A 4 -17.81 -21.04 -6.44
CA VAL A 4 -16.81 -20.36 -7.29
C VAL A 4 -17.21 -18.91 -7.53
N LYS A 5 -18.43 -18.63 -8.02
CA LYS A 5 -18.90 -17.25 -8.27
C LYS A 5 -18.87 -16.38 -7.02
N ARG A 6 -19.16 -16.95 -5.84
CA ARG A 6 -19.05 -16.23 -4.56
C ARG A 6 -17.61 -15.86 -4.23
N ARG A 7 -16.68 -16.80 -4.37
CA ARG A 7 -15.27 -16.59 -4.06
C ARG A 7 -14.63 -15.62 -5.06
N GLU A 8 -14.97 -15.69 -6.33
CA GLU A 8 -14.51 -14.73 -7.35
C GLU A 8 -14.91 -13.30 -7.02
N ARG A 9 -16.16 -13.09 -6.58
CA ARG A 9 -16.63 -11.77 -6.16
C ARG A 9 -15.82 -11.25 -4.96
N ILE A 10 -15.52 -12.11 -3.99
CA ILE A 10 -14.68 -11.75 -2.84
C ILE A 10 -13.27 -11.40 -3.31
N ALA A 11 -12.66 -12.20 -4.19
CA ALA A 11 -11.32 -11.92 -4.73
C ALA A 11 -11.27 -10.58 -5.47
N ARG A 12 -12.30 -10.24 -6.26
CA ARG A 12 -12.41 -8.92 -6.91
C ARG A 12 -12.42 -7.78 -5.89
N VAL A 13 -13.21 -7.89 -4.82
CA VAL A 13 -13.23 -6.88 -3.75
C VAL A 13 -11.85 -6.77 -3.09
N ARG A 14 -11.20 -7.90 -2.77
CA ARG A 14 -9.86 -7.88 -2.14
C ARG A 14 -8.79 -7.26 -3.04
N ARG A 15 -8.87 -7.42 -4.36
CA ARG A 15 -7.98 -6.72 -5.30
C ARG A 15 -8.15 -5.21 -5.21
N VAL A 16 -9.40 -4.73 -5.18
CA VAL A 16 -9.69 -3.29 -5.05
C VAL A 16 -9.19 -2.75 -3.70
N GLU A 17 -9.45 -3.47 -2.61
CA GLU A 17 -8.93 -3.09 -1.28
C GLU A 17 -7.41 -3.04 -1.24
N HIS A 18 -6.71 -4.00 -1.86
CA HIS A 18 -5.25 -3.96 -1.97
C HIS A 18 -4.77 -2.75 -2.78
N MET A 19 -5.40 -2.45 -3.92
CA MET A 19 -5.08 -1.27 -4.72
C MET A 19 -5.27 0.03 -3.94
N GLN A 20 -6.34 0.14 -3.14
CA GLN A 20 -6.58 1.30 -2.28
C GLN A 20 -5.51 1.42 -1.19
N ALA A 21 -5.15 0.32 -0.53
CA ALA A 21 -4.09 0.31 0.48
C ALA A 21 -2.72 0.66 -0.12
N ALA A 22 -2.43 0.18 -1.33
CA ALA A 22 -1.20 0.53 -2.05
C ALA A 22 -1.15 2.02 -2.42
N ALA A 23 -2.25 2.59 -2.91
CA ALA A 23 -2.35 4.02 -3.20
C ALA A 23 -2.19 4.88 -1.93
N ALA A 24 -2.80 4.47 -0.82
CA ALA A 24 -2.67 5.16 0.46
C ALA A 24 -1.22 5.14 0.99
N ALA A 25 -0.52 4.00 0.86
CA ALA A 25 0.89 3.91 1.22
C ALA A 25 1.77 4.84 0.37
N ALA A 26 1.57 4.84 -0.95
CA ALA A 26 2.30 5.73 -1.86
C ALA A 26 2.04 7.22 -1.55
N ALA A 27 0.80 7.59 -1.22
CA ALA A 27 0.46 8.95 -0.80
C ALA A 27 1.19 9.36 0.48
N ALA A 28 1.26 8.48 1.48
CA ALA A 28 1.99 8.73 2.72
C ALA A 28 3.50 8.90 2.45
N GLU A 29 4.10 8.06 1.60
CA GLU A 29 5.51 8.16 1.21
C GLU A 29 5.81 9.48 0.50
N MET A 30 4.94 9.92 -0.42
CA MET A 30 5.08 11.22 -1.10
C MET A 30 4.99 12.39 -0.11
N GLN A 31 4.06 12.33 0.84
CA GLN A 31 3.91 13.36 1.87
C GLN A 31 5.16 13.46 2.75
N LEU A 32 5.72 12.33 3.18
CA LEU A 32 6.98 12.29 3.92
C LEU A 32 8.12 12.94 3.10
N GLY A 33 8.26 12.57 1.83
CA GLY A 33 9.27 13.15 0.95
C GLY A 33 9.14 14.66 0.78
N SER A 34 7.91 15.18 0.71
CA SER A 34 7.64 16.62 0.64
C SER A 34 8.05 17.36 1.93
N LEU A 35 7.82 16.75 3.09
CA LEU A 35 8.26 17.30 4.38
C LEU A 35 9.78 17.31 4.50
N GLU A 36 10.45 16.23 4.12
CA GLU A 36 11.91 16.13 4.15
C GLU A 36 12.58 17.16 3.21
N GLN A 37 12.03 17.35 2.01
CA GLN A 37 12.47 18.41 1.10
C GLN A 37 12.27 19.81 1.68
N SER A 38 11.14 20.04 2.35
CA SER A 38 10.87 21.32 2.99
C SER A 38 11.82 21.58 4.17
N ALA A 39 12.14 20.57 4.97
CA ALA A 39 13.14 20.67 6.03
C ALA A 39 14.54 20.95 5.48
N ALA A 40 14.94 20.31 4.37
CA ALA A 40 16.20 20.58 3.70
C ALA A 40 16.29 22.04 3.21
N ARG A 41 15.21 22.57 2.63
CA ARG A 41 15.15 23.98 2.20
C ARG A 41 15.26 24.96 3.37
N VAL A 42 14.58 24.69 4.49
CA VAL A 42 14.69 25.53 5.69
C VAL A 42 16.11 25.54 6.24
N LEU A 43 16.79 24.39 6.25
CA LEU A 43 18.18 24.29 6.66
C LEU A 43 19.11 25.09 5.73
N ASP A 44 18.94 24.97 4.42
CA ASP A 44 19.72 25.71 3.42
C ASP A 44 19.56 27.23 3.61
N LEU A 45 18.31 27.72 3.73
CA LEU A 45 18.04 29.13 4.02
C LEU A 45 18.72 29.59 5.33
N ARG A 46 18.68 28.75 6.37
CA ARG A 46 19.30 29.05 7.66
C ARG A 46 20.83 29.16 7.57
N LEU A 47 21.47 28.35 6.74
CA LEU A 47 22.92 28.39 6.48
C LEU A 47 23.30 29.61 5.64
N GLN A 48 22.52 29.93 4.60
CA GLN A 48 22.72 31.14 3.78
C GLN A 48 22.59 32.41 4.62
N LEU A 49 21.69 32.44 5.59
CA LEU A 49 21.59 33.52 6.56
C LEU A 49 22.78 33.63 7.51
N THR A 50 23.80 32.78 7.46
CA THR A 50 24.99 32.90 8.32
C THR A 50 26.26 33.30 7.57
N SER A 51 26.23 33.35 6.22
CA SER A 51 27.44 33.51 5.40
C SER A 51 27.88 34.96 5.11
N GLY A 52 27.05 35.97 5.36
CA GLY A 52 27.41 37.37 5.14
C GLY A 52 28.19 37.98 6.31
N VAL A 53 29.49 38.28 6.11
CA VAL A 53 30.35 39.06 7.03
C VAL A 53 30.70 40.40 6.38
N GLY A 54 30.34 41.50 7.04
CA GLY A 54 30.56 42.87 6.55
C GLY A 54 29.90 43.92 7.46
N SER A 55 30.15 45.21 7.19
CA SER A 55 29.53 46.32 7.92
C SER A 55 28.01 46.27 7.76
N THR A 56 27.31 45.81 8.79
CA THR A 56 25.86 45.63 8.80
C THR A 56 25.27 46.56 9.85
N SER A 57 24.19 47.28 9.53
CA SER A 57 23.52 48.13 10.51
C SER A 57 22.89 47.30 11.63
N ALA A 58 22.69 47.90 12.81
CA ALA A 58 22.07 47.22 13.95
C ALA A 58 20.65 46.72 13.63
N GLU A 59 19.87 47.48 12.86
CA GLU A 59 18.52 47.10 12.43
C GLU A 59 18.54 45.86 11.53
N THR A 60 19.49 45.80 10.61
CA THR A 60 19.64 44.66 9.69
C THR A 60 20.08 43.40 10.45
N LEU A 61 20.94 43.55 11.45
CA LEU A 61 21.35 42.45 12.33
C LEU A 61 20.18 41.92 13.15
N ALA A 62 19.35 42.81 13.72
CA ALA A 62 18.15 42.43 14.47
C ALA A 62 17.14 41.68 13.58
N ALA A 63 16.86 42.18 12.38
CA ALA A 63 15.97 41.52 11.42
C ALA A 63 16.48 40.12 11.01
N ARG A 64 17.80 39.98 10.82
CA ARG A 64 18.44 38.69 10.52
C ARG A 64 18.33 37.70 11.67
N GLY A 65 18.48 38.17 12.91
CA GLY A 65 18.29 37.37 14.12
C GLY A 65 16.86 36.84 14.26
N GLU A 66 15.87 37.71 14.05
CA GLU A 66 14.45 37.34 14.08
C GLU A 66 14.12 36.29 13.00
N LEU A 67 14.61 36.49 11.78
CA LEU A 67 14.38 35.55 10.69
C LEU A 67 15.06 34.20 10.96
N ALA A 68 16.28 34.20 11.49
CA ALA A 68 16.97 32.99 11.92
C ALA A 68 16.17 32.23 12.99
N HIS A 69 15.64 32.94 13.99
CA HIS A 69 14.80 32.36 15.03
C HIS A 69 13.53 31.71 14.45
N ARG A 70 12.84 32.40 13.54
CA ARG A 70 11.65 31.86 12.86
C ARG A 70 11.95 30.61 12.03
N LEU A 71 13.09 30.55 11.36
CA LEU A 71 13.52 29.35 10.64
C LEU A 71 13.87 28.20 11.59
N ASP A 72 14.49 28.50 12.73
CA ASP A 72 14.79 27.49 13.75
C ASP A 72 13.48 26.89 14.32
N LEU A 73 12.47 27.71 14.61
CA LEU A 73 11.13 27.26 15.01
C LEU A 73 10.47 26.39 13.92
N ALA A 74 10.51 26.84 12.66
CA ALA A 74 9.97 26.08 11.54
C ALA A 74 10.67 24.72 11.38
N ARG A 75 11.99 24.67 11.60
CA ARG A 75 12.77 23.43 11.56
C ARG A 75 12.35 22.45 12.65
N PHE A 76 12.12 22.91 13.88
CA PHE A 76 11.63 22.05 14.95
C PHE A 76 10.23 21.49 14.65
N GLY A 77 9.31 22.35 14.19
CA GLY A 77 7.97 21.90 13.80
C GLY A 77 7.99 20.88 12.65
N LEU A 78 8.89 21.07 11.68
CA LEU A 78 9.09 20.11 10.59
C LEU A 78 9.69 18.78 11.07
N ALA A 79 10.59 18.79 12.06
CA ALA A 79 11.14 17.56 12.62
C ALA A 79 10.04 16.69 13.27
N ASP A 80 9.15 17.31 14.05
CA ASP A 80 8.01 16.62 14.66
C ASP A 80 7.03 16.08 13.60
N ALA A 81 6.73 16.91 12.58
CA ALA A 81 5.88 16.51 11.47
C ALA A 81 6.47 15.33 10.67
N ILE A 82 7.79 15.30 10.44
CA ILE A 82 8.50 14.20 9.78
C ILE A 82 8.43 12.93 10.62
N ALA A 83 8.66 13.02 11.94
CA ALA A 83 8.55 11.87 12.84
C ALA A 83 7.13 11.26 12.79
N SER A 84 6.10 12.11 12.86
CA SER A 84 4.71 11.68 12.71
C SER A 84 4.45 11.06 11.33
N ALA A 85 4.93 11.68 10.25
CA ALA A 85 4.73 11.18 8.89
C ALA A 85 5.39 9.82 8.66
N ARG A 86 6.58 9.58 9.24
CA ARG A 86 7.24 8.27 9.23
C ARG A 86 6.40 7.19 9.88
N SER A 87 5.84 7.47 11.06
CA SER A 87 4.92 6.53 11.73
C SER A 87 3.69 6.22 10.87
N VAL A 88 3.16 7.21 10.12
CA VAL A 88 2.05 6.99 9.19
C VAL A 88 2.47 6.13 8.00
N VAL A 89 3.65 6.37 7.41
CA VAL A 89 4.20 5.53 6.32
C VAL A 89 4.33 4.09 6.78
N ASP A 90 4.88 3.85 7.97
CA ASP A 90 5.04 2.50 8.51
C ASP A 90 3.68 1.80 8.70
N SER A 91 2.69 2.52 9.24
CA SER A 91 1.32 2.01 9.38
C SER A 91 0.69 1.66 8.03
N LYS A 92 0.83 2.54 7.03
CA LYS A 92 0.26 2.30 5.69
C LYS A 92 0.99 1.21 4.93
N ALA A 93 2.29 1.05 5.12
CA ALA A 93 3.05 -0.07 4.58
C ALA A 93 2.56 -1.40 5.17
N ALA A 94 2.32 -1.46 6.49
CA ALA A 94 1.76 -2.64 7.15
C ALA A 94 0.33 -2.96 6.65
N GLU A 95 -0.54 -1.95 6.52
CA GLU A 95 -1.90 -2.10 5.96
C GLU A 95 -1.87 -2.65 4.53
N ARG A 96 -0.97 -2.14 3.68
CA ARG A 96 -0.76 -2.63 2.31
C ARG A 96 -0.36 -4.10 2.29
N ILE A 97 0.60 -4.50 3.14
CA ILE A 97 1.04 -5.90 3.24
C ILE A 97 -0.13 -6.79 3.69
N ALA A 98 -0.88 -6.39 4.71
CA ALA A 98 -2.05 -7.13 5.17
C ALA A 98 -3.15 -7.25 4.11
N ALA A 99 -3.39 -6.19 3.33
CA ALA A 99 -4.33 -6.21 2.21
C ALA A 99 -3.86 -7.17 1.09
N ARG A 100 -2.57 -7.19 0.76
CA ARG A 100 -1.98 -8.12 -0.20
C ARG A 100 -2.15 -9.58 0.23
N ILE A 101 -1.83 -9.89 1.49
CA ILE A 101 -2.02 -11.25 2.03
C ILE A 101 -3.49 -11.69 1.92
N ARG A 102 -4.44 -10.80 2.22
CA ARG A 102 -5.87 -11.08 2.08
C ARG A 102 -6.29 -11.29 0.61
N GLN A 103 -5.73 -10.52 -0.31
CA GLN A 103 -5.93 -10.71 -1.75
C GLN A 103 -5.44 -12.08 -2.19
N GLU A 104 -4.17 -12.41 -1.93
CA GLU A 104 -3.57 -13.69 -2.34
C GLU A 104 -4.33 -14.88 -1.74
N SER A 105 -4.75 -14.77 -0.48
CA SER A 105 -5.56 -15.81 0.17
C SER A 105 -6.92 -15.99 -0.50
N ALA A 106 -7.57 -14.90 -0.92
CA ALA A 106 -8.85 -14.96 -1.63
C ALA A 106 -8.71 -15.58 -3.03
N GLU A 107 -7.62 -15.27 -3.73
CA GLU A 107 -7.31 -15.86 -5.05
C GLU A 107 -7.08 -17.37 -4.93
N ARG A 108 -6.25 -17.82 -3.97
CA ARG A 108 -6.06 -19.26 -3.71
C ARG A 108 -7.36 -20.00 -3.39
N LEU A 109 -8.31 -19.34 -2.73
CA LEU A 109 -9.63 -19.94 -2.45
C LEU A 109 -10.50 -20.07 -3.70
N VAL A 110 -10.36 -19.17 -4.67
CA VAL A 110 -11.01 -19.27 -5.98
C VAL A 110 -10.44 -20.47 -6.73
N ASP A 111 -9.12 -20.57 -6.84
CA ASP A 111 -8.45 -21.65 -7.55
C ASP A 111 -8.83 -23.02 -6.97
N ARG A 112 -8.82 -23.14 -5.63
CA ARG A 112 -9.29 -24.37 -4.97
C ARG A 112 -10.75 -24.69 -5.28
N ALA A 113 -11.63 -23.68 -5.33
CA ALA A 113 -13.03 -23.92 -5.66
C ALA A 113 -13.24 -24.40 -7.10
N GLN A 114 -12.45 -23.87 -8.04
CA GLN A 114 -12.48 -24.29 -9.44
C GLN A 114 -12.00 -25.74 -9.56
N HIS A 115 -10.86 -26.08 -8.94
CA HIS A 115 -10.37 -27.45 -8.89
C HIS A 115 -11.38 -28.43 -8.27
N ASP A 116 -12.05 -28.05 -7.17
CA ASP A 116 -13.08 -28.89 -6.56
C ASP A 116 -14.29 -29.09 -7.48
N GLU A 117 -14.70 -28.05 -8.22
CA GLU A 117 -15.82 -28.11 -9.18
C GLU A 117 -15.46 -28.99 -10.40
N ASP A 118 -14.25 -28.88 -10.93
CA ASP A 118 -13.73 -29.69 -12.03
C ASP A 118 -13.63 -31.17 -11.61
N ALA A 119 -13.09 -31.45 -10.43
CA ALA A 119 -12.99 -32.82 -9.91
C ALA A 119 -14.37 -33.46 -9.70
N LEU A 120 -15.39 -32.67 -9.31
CA LEU A 120 -16.76 -33.15 -9.21
C LEU A 120 -17.38 -33.38 -10.59
N ALA A 121 -17.09 -32.54 -11.58
CA ALA A 121 -17.54 -32.70 -12.95
C ALA A 121 -16.95 -33.98 -13.58
N GLU A 122 -15.65 -34.23 -13.41
CA GLU A 122 -14.96 -35.45 -13.85
C GLU A 122 -15.57 -36.71 -13.23
N LYS A 123 -15.81 -36.72 -11.91
CA LYS A 123 -16.47 -37.84 -11.21
C LYS A 123 -17.87 -38.13 -11.77
N ARG A 124 -18.67 -37.09 -12.04
CA ARG A 124 -19.99 -37.23 -12.66
C ARG A 124 -19.90 -37.77 -14.09
N ALA A 125 -18.95 -37.28 -14.89
CA ALA A 125 -18.72 -37.76 -16.24
C ALA A 125 -18.31 -39.25 -16.26
N GLY A 126 -17.39 -39.66 -15.39
CA GLY A 126 -16.97 -41.06 -15.26
C GLY A 126 -18.08 -42.00 -14.80
N ALA A 127 -18.94 -41.56 -13.87
CA ALA A 127 -20.12 -42.33 -13.44
C ALA A 127 -21.12 -42.52 -14.59
N ASN A 128 -21.38 -41.48 -15.38
CA ASN A 128 -22.25 -41.55 -16.55
C ASN A 128 -21.67 -42.43 -17.66
N ALA A 129 -20.34 -42.44 -17.83
CA ALA A 129 -19.65 -43.31 -18.80
C ALA A 129 -19.77 -44.80 -18.40
N ARG A 130 -19.61 -45.15 -17.12
CA ARG A 130 -19.80 -46.52 -16.59
C ARG A 130 -21.24 -47.04 -16.73
N MET A 131 -22.24 -46.17 -16.61
CA MET A 131 -23.64 -46.56 -16.85
C MET A 131 -23.95 -46.87 -18.32
N LYS A 132 -23.18 -46.30 -19.26
CA LYS A 132 -23.39 -46.46 -20.71
C LYS A 132 -22.66 -47.64 -21.33
N THR A 133 -21.78 -48.35 -20.61
CA THR A 133 -21.23 -49.61 -21.13
C THR A 133 -22.37 -50.63 -21.20
N PRO A 134 -22.80 -51.06 -22.40
CA PRO A 134 -23.79 -52.12 -22.50
C PRO A 134 -23.21 -53.35 -21.80
N ARG A 135 -23.98 -53.94 -20.88
CA ARG A 135 -23.77 -55.33 -20.48
C ARG A 135 -23.99 -56.17 -21.74
N PHE A 136 -22.93 -56.36 -22.52
CA PHE A 136 -22.89 -57.39 -23.53
C PHE A 136 -22.73 -58.70 -22.77
N VAL A 137 -23.86 -59.25 -22.35
CA VAL A 137 -23.95 -60.67 -22.01
C VAL A 137 -24.21 -61.37 -23.33
N GLY A 138 -23.12 -61.82 -23.98
CA GLY A 138 -23.17 -63.04 -24.80
C GLY A 138 -23.42 -64.24 -23.87
N GLU A 139 -23.80 -65.42 -24.31
CA GLU A 139 -23.59 -66.11 -25.59
C GLU A 139 -24.65 -67.22 -25.73
N ALA A 140 -24.76 -67.71 -26.98
CA ALA A 140 -25.12 -69.08 -27.42
C ALA A 140 -26.56 -69.59 -27.21
#